data_AF-V5HFI7-F1
#
_entry.id   AF-V5HFI7-F1
#
_cell.length_a   1.000
_cell.length_b   1.000
_cell.length_c   1.000
_cell.angle_alpha   90.00
_cell.angle_beta   90.00
_cell.angle_gamma   90.00
#
_symmetry.space_group_name_H-M   'P 1'
#
loop_
_entity.id
_entity.type
_entity.pdbx_description
1 polymer ?
#
loop_
_entity_poly.entity_id
_entity_poly.type
_entity_poly.pdbx_seq_one_letter_code
_entity_poly.pdbx_strand_id
1 'polypeptide(L)'
;GPSNWSKIYPKAAGEKQSPIDIVQKNVQSDPFLAENPLRWNYKGLHCTNLLNTGCGWRADVTAQGPNISGGPLHHNYQMVQFHSHWGTCSKMGSEHTVDGEHYAGELHLVHYNLDMYSRASEAACSDKGLSVIGIFLKEGQPHEELQKITDSMKKVIYRGDKCSIDQDIDIGSLIPKNSSYWTYEGSLTNSSLL
;
A
#
# COMPACT_ATOMS: atom_id res chain seq x y z
N GLY A 1 -1.90 3.00 20.75
CA GLY A 1 -2.75 2.67 19.58
C GLY A 1 -3.31 3.94 18.97
N PRO A 2 -4.04 3.84 17.84
CA PRO A 2 -4.46 4.97 17.01
C PRO A 2 -5.14 6.13 17.77
N SER A 3 -6.01 5.81 18.72
CA SER A 3 -6.73 6.78 19.56
C SER A 3 -5.83 7.73 20.40
N ASN A 4 -4.54 7.42 20.53
CA ASN A 4 -3.58 8.24 21.27
C ASN A 4 -2.46 8.81 20.38
N TRP A 5 -2.45 8.55 19.07
CA TRP A 5 -1.36 8.98 18.20
C TRP A 5 -1.24 10.49 18.09
N SER A 6 -2.34 11.23 18.09
CA SER A 6 -2.35 12.70 18.04
C SER A 6 -1.62 13.37 19.22
N LYS A 7 -1.46 12.66 20.35
CA LYS A 7 -0.71 13.16 21.52
C LYS A 7 0.80 13.19 21.30
N ILE A 8 1.31 12.35 20.39
CA ILE A 8 2.75 12.16 20.13
C ILE A 8 3.11 12.65 18.72
N TYR A 9 2.19 12.50 17.77
CA TYR A 9 2.30 12.91 16.38
C TYR A 9 1.15 13.88 16.06
N PRO A 10 1.32 15.20 16.23
CA PRO A 10 0.24 16.18 16.03
C PRO A 10 -0.41 16.10 14.64
N LYS A 11 0.35 15.70 13.61
CA LYS A 11 -0.17 15.46 12.25
C LYS A 11 -1.29 14.40 12.20
N ALA A 12 -1.37 13.49 13.17
CA ALA A 12 -2.45 12.51 13.28
C ALA A 12 -3.83 13.14 13.60
N ALA A 13 -3.88 14.44 13.92
CA ALA A 13 -5.11 15.22 14.02
C ALA A 13 -5.36 16.13 12.80
N GLY A 14 -4.63 15.90 11.69
CA GLY A 14 -4.76 16.69 10.46
C GLY A 14 -6.08 16.46 9.72
N GLU A 15 -6.39 17.33 8.78
CA GLU A 15 -7.66 17.32 8.03
C GLU A 15 -7.69 16.30 6.87
N LYS A 16 -6.52 15.79 6.46
CA LYS A 16 -6.36 14.83 5.35
C LYS A 16 -5.75 13.52 5.84
N GLN A 17 -6.27 12.96 6.94
CA GLN A 17 -5.82 11.67 7.45
C GLN A 17 -6.45 10.51 6.69
N SER A 18 -5.67 9.44 6.56
CA SER A 18 -6.10 8.14 6.08
C SER A 18 -6.09 7.12 7.23
N PRO A 19 -6.88 6.03 7.15
CA PRO A 19 -7.84 5.69 6.08
C PRO A 19 -9.14 6.49 6.18
N ILE A 20 -10.02 6.32 5.18
CA ILE A 20 -11.38 6.87 5.15
C ILE A 20 -12.42 5.79 4.78
N ASP A 21 -13.70 6.09 5.03
CA ASP A 21 -14.83 5.39 4.42
C ASP A 21 -15.13 5.96 3.03
N ILE A 22 -15.13 5.09 2.02
CA ILE A 22 -15.48 5.43 0.65
C ILE A 22 -17.00 5.31 0.52
N VAL A 23 -17.68 6.43 0.74
CA VAL A 23 -19.14 6.54 0.61
C VAL A 23 -19.51 6.66 -0.88
N GLN A 24 -20.00 5.58 -1.48
CA GLN A 24 -20.16 5.47 -2.94
C GLN A 24 -21.07 6.56 -3.52
N LYS A 25 -22.14 6.93 -2.80
CA LYS A 25 -23.07 8.00 -3.22
C LYS A 25 -22.42 9.38 -3.34
N ASN A 26 -21.27 9.60 -2.69
CA ASN A 26 -20.54 10.86 -2.71
C ASN A 26 -19.38 10.84 -3.73
N VAL A 27 -19.08 9.69 -4.32
CA VAL A 27 -18.01 9.55 -5.31
C VAL A 27 -18.40 10.26 -6.59
N GLN A 28 -17.50 11.09 -7.10
CA GLN A 28 -17.66 11.78 -8.37
C GLN A 28 -16.82 11.08 -9.43
N SER A 29 -17.42 10.79 -10.58
CA SER A 29 -16.66 10.32 -11.74
C SER A 29 -15.91 11.50 -12.34
N ASP A 30 -14.61 11.30 -12.58
CA ASP A 30 -13.76 12.27 -13.23
C ASP A 30 -13.45 11.80 -14.68
N PRO A 31 -13.95 12.51 -15.72
CA PRO A 31 -13.67 12.17 -17.11
C PRO A 31 -12.18 12.15 -17.44
N PHE A 32 -11.37 13.01 -16.79
CA PHE A 32 -9.93 13.02 -17.01
C PHE A 32 -9.30 11.69 -16.60
N LEU A 33 -9.72 11.10 -15.47
CA LEU A 33 -9.23 9.81 -15.01
C LEU A 33 -9.70 8.65 -15.90
N ALA A 34 -10.85 8.79 -16.57
CA ALA A 34 -11.32 7.82 -17.54
C ALA A 34 -10.45 7.81 -18.82
N GLU A 35 -9.98 8.98 -19.26
CA GLU A 35 -9.10 9.12 -20.43
C GLU A 35 -7.61 8.88 -20.09
N ASN A 36 -7.22 9.08 -18.83
CA ASN A 36 -5.87 8.88 -18.33
C ASN A 36 -5.82 7.75 -17.28
N PRO A 37 -5.87 6.47 -17.68
CA PRO A 37 -5.86 5.37 -16.73
C PRO A 37 -4.55 5.31 -15.93
N LEU A 38 -4.64 4.80 -14.70
CA LEU A 38 -3.45 4.42 -13.93
C LEU A 38 -2.70 3.32 -14.67
N ARG A 39 -1.39 3.46 -14.79
CA ARG A 39 -0.50 2.51 -15.46
C ARG A 39 0.53 2.01 -14.46
N TRP A 40 0.84 0.73 -14.53
CA TRP A 40 1.88 0.12 -13.72
C TRP A 40 2.77 -0.81 -14.55
N ASN A 41 4.04 -0.89 -14.15
CA ASN A 41 5.00 -1.85 -14.67
C ASN A 41 5.97 -2.26 -13.57
N TYR A 42 5.74 -3.45 -13.03
CA TYR A 42 6.57 -4.04 -11.99
C TYR A 42 7.55 -5.09 -12.52
N LYS A 43 7.71 -5.22 -13.84
CA LYS A 43 8.63 -6.19 -14.42
C LYS A 43 10.08 -5.87 -14.02
N GLY A 44 10.77 -6.88 -13.50
CA GLY A 44 12.16 -6.78 -13.04
C GLY A 44 12.31 -6.32 -11.59
N LEU A 45 11.23 -5.87 -10.93
CA LEU A 45 11.28 -5.67 -9.50
C LEU A 45 11.36 -7.01 -8.79
N HIS A 46 12.28 -7.09 -7.83
CA HIS A 46 12.47 -8.28 -7.01
C HIS A 46 12.30 -7.90 -5.55
N CYS A 47 11.64 -8.79 -4.81
CA CYS A 47 11.57 -8.65 -3.36
C CYS A 47 12.93 -9.00 -2.76
N THR A 48 13.54 -8.03 -2.08
CA THR A 48 14.87 -8.21 -1.47
C THR A 48 14.78 -8.95 -0.15
N ASN A 49 13.76 -8.62 0.66
CA ASN A 49 13.56 -9.22 1.97
C ASN A 49 12.14 -9.03 2.46
N LEU A 50 11.71 -9.94 3.34
CA LEU A 50 10.54 -9.82 4.17
C LEU A 50 10.99 -9.52 5.61
N LEU A 51 10.45 -8.46 6.20
CA LEU A 51 10.75 -8.00 7.56
C LEU A 51 9.48 -8.02 8.40
N ASN A 52 9.55 -8.55 9.62
CA ASN A 52 8.53 -8.34 10.64
C ASN A 52 8.81 -7.04 11.39
N THR A 53 7.94 -6.04 11.23
CA THR A 53 8.11 -4.70 11.84
C THR A 53 7.62 -4.66 13.30
N GLY A 54 6.99 -5.74 13.76
CA GLY A 54 6.21 -5.82 14.99
C GLY A 54 4.83 -5.17 14.92
N CYS A 55 4.51 -4.50 13.80
CA CYS A 55 3.16 -4.01 13.48
C CYS A 55 2.52 -4.79 12.33
N GLY A 56 3.30 -5.66 11.67
CA GLY A 56 2.94 -6.41 10.48
C GLY A 56 4.20 -6.91 9.78
N TRP A 57 4.07 -7.34 8.53
CA TRP A 57 5.21 -7.62 7.66
C TRP A 57 5.40 -6.52 6.63
N ARG A 58 6.63 -6.35 6.14
CA ARG A 58 6.97 -5.46 5.02
C ARG A 58 7.92 -6.19 4.09
N ALA A 59 7.62 -6.17 2.80
CA ALA A 59 8.52 -6.64 1.77
C ALA A 59 9.18 -5.43 1.09
N ASP A 60 10.50 -5.31 1.19
CA ASP A 60 11.25 -4.26 0.48
C ASP A 60 11.60 -4.76 -0.93
N VAL A 61 11.51 -3.89 -1.93
CA VAL A 61 11.80 -4.23 -3.34
C VAL A 61 13.08 -3.58 -3.84
N THR A 62 13.64 -4.09 -4.94
CA THR A 62 14.76 -3.46 -5.63
C THR A 62 14.38 -2.06 -6.12
N ALA A 63 15.34 -1.14 -6.16
CA ALA A 63 15.13 0.18 -6.75
C ALA A 63 15.26 0.08 -8.28
N GLN A 64 14.14 0.08 -9.00
CA GLN A 64 14.15 -0.04 -10.46
C GLN A 64 13.09 0.82 -11.16
N GLY A 65 13.53 2.00 -11.57
CA GLY A 65 12.82 2.89 -12.50
C GLY A 65 11.42 3.30 -12.02
N PRO A 66 10.65 3.98 -12.88
CA PRO A 66 9.27 4.29 -12.54
C PRO A 66 8.41 3.04 -12.68
N ASN A 67 7.60 2.77 -11.66
CA ASN A 67 6.72 1.61 -11.62
C ASN A 67 5.25 1.98 -11.77
N ILE A 68 4.84 3.21 -11.42
CA ILE A 68 3.49 3.71 -11.66
C ILE A 68 3.50 5.14 -12.24
N SER A 69 2.51 5.42 -13.08
CA SER A 69 2.24 6.73 -13.69
C SER A 69 0.80 6.81 -14.22
N GLY A 70 0.38 7.98 -14.71
CA GLY A 70 -0.99 8.18 -15.18
C GLY A 70 -2.01 8.28 -14.03
N GLY A 71 -3.30 8.15 -14.33
CA GLY A 71 -4.35 8.37 -13.35
C GLY A 71 -4.30 9.80 -12.78
N PRO A 72 -4.36 9.95 -11.45
CA PRO A 72 -4.22 11.26 -10.79
C PRO A 72 -2.77 11.74 -10.66
N LEU A 73 -1.78 10.96 -11.13
CA LEU A 73 -0.36 11.23 -10.90
C LEU A 73 0.20 12.16 -11.97
N HIS A 74 0.87 13.23 -11.52
CA HIS A 74 1.56 14.20 -12.39
C HIS A 74 3.03 13.85 -12.63
N HIS A 75 3.56 12.87 -11.89
CA HIS A 75 4.96 12.47 -11.88
C HIS A 75 5.07 10.95 -11.99
N ASN A 76 6.27 10.48 -12.26
CA ASN A 76 6.60 9.07 -12.18
C ASN A 76 6.95 8.67 -10.75
N TYR A 77 6.48 7.50 -10.33
CA TYR A 77 6.71 7.00 -8.99
C TYR A 77 7.40 5.64 -9.03
N GLN A 78 8.39 5.48 -8.17
CA GLN A 78 9.12 4.23 -7.99
C GLN A 78 8.63 3.52 -6.73
N MET A 79 8.41 2.21 -6.83
CA MET A 79 8.01 1.36 -5.71
C MET A 79 9.17 1.17 -4.74
N VAL A 80 8.86 1.11 -3.44
CA VAL A 80 9.87 0.94 -2.38
C VAL A 80 9.61 -0.26 -1.51
N GLN A 81 8.34 -0.53 -1.23
CA GLN A 81 7.91 -1.65 -0.40
C GLN A 81 6.44 -1.94 -0.63
N PHE A 82 6.01 -3.10 -0.16
CA PHE A 82 4.61 -3.37 0.10
C PHE A 82 4.41 -4.09 1.42
N HIS A 83 3.22 -3.95 1.97
CA HIS A 83 2.79 -4.56 3.23
C HIS A 83 1.27 -4.71 3.21
N SER A 84 0.72 -5.43 4.18
CA SER A 84 -0.71 -5.49 4.37
C SER A 84 -1.15 -5.16 5.79
N HIS A 85 -2.40 -4.77 5.90
CA HIS A 85 -3.16 -4.62 7.12
C HIS A 85 -4.23 -5.71 7.15
N TRP A 86 -4.45 -6.30 8.31
CA TRP A 86 -5.49 -7.30 8.55
C TRP A 86 -5.90 -7.23 10.02
N GLY A 87 -7.07 -7.79 10.34
CA GLY A 87 -7.54 -7.86 11.71
C GLY A 87 -7.72 -9.28 12.20
N THR A 88 -8.47 -9.43 13.29
CA THR A 88 -8.64 -10.72 13.97
C THR A 88 -9.62 -11.65 13.28
N CYS A 89 -10.42 -11.14 12.34
CA CYS A 89 -11.35 -11.93 11.54
C CYS A 89 -11.56 -11.30 10.16
N SER A 90 -12.11 -12.08 9.23
CA SER A 90 -12.30 -11.66 7.83
C SER A 90 -13.34 -10.56 7.61
N LYS A 91 -14.06 -10.12 8.66
CA LYS A 91 -15.04 -9.04 8.61
C LYS A 91 -14.49 -7.69 9.08
N MET A 92 -13.25 -7.62 9.53
CA MET A 92 -12.68 -6.39 10.08
C MET A 92 -11.17 -6.44 9.96
N GLY A 93 -10.64 -6.10 8.78
CA GLY A 93 -9.19 -6.10 8.56
C GLY A 93 -8.66 -5.01 7.65
N SER A 94 -9.43 -4.57 6.65
CA SER A 94 -9.04 -3.42 5.84
C SER A 94 -9.03 -2.12 6.65
N GLU A 95 -8.13 -1.23 6.29
CA GLU A 95 -8.07 0.11 6.87
C GLU A 95 -9.17 0.99 6.28
N HIS A 96 -9.28 1.02 4.95
CA HIS A 96 -10.39 1.64 4.25
C HIS A 96 -11.65 0.78 4.36
N THR A 97 -12.79 1.45 4.23
CA THR A 97 -14.12 0.82 4.13
C THR A 97 -14.85 1.34 2.89
N VAL A 98 -15.87 0.60 2.45
CA VAL A 98 -16.75 1.02 1.36
C VAL A 98 -18.19 0.98 1.87
N ASP A 99 -18.84 2.14 1.93
CA ASP A 99 -20.15 2.33 2.56
C ASP A 99 -20.23 1.72 3.98
N GLY A 100 -19.14 1.86 4.75
CA GLY A 100 -18.99 1.34 6.12
C GLY A 100 -18.63 -0.14 6.22
N GLU A 101 -18.53 -0.87 5.11
CA GLU A 101 -18.17 -2.28 5.11
C GLU A 101 -16.64 -2.48 5.04
N HIS A 102 -16.15 -3.40 5.87
CA HIS A 102 -14.74 -3.81 5.89
C HIS A 102 -14.49 -5.04 5.00
N TYR A 103 -13.24 -5.17 4.56
CA TYR A 103 -12.69 -6.36 3.94
C TYR A 103 -11.78 -7.13 4.92
N ALA A 104 -11.38 -8.34 4.53
CA ALA A 104 -10.57 -9.22 5.39
C ALA A 104 -9.15 -8.68 5.63
N GLY A 105 -8.65 -7.86 4.71
CA GLY A 105 -7.41 -7.14 4.82
C GLY A 105 -7.25 -6.13 3.69
N GLU A 106 -6.13 -5.44 3.68
CA GLU A 106 -5.79 -4.46 2.66
C GLU A 106 -4.29 -4.50 2.40
N LEU A 107 -3.90 -4.67 1.13
CA LEU A 107 -2.52 -4.64 0.68
C LEU A 107 -2.18 -3.23 0.19
N HIS A 108 -1.03 -2.71 0.61
CA HIS A 108 -0.51 -1.40 0.22
C HIS A 108 0.77 -1.57 -0.59
N LEU A 109 0.76 -1.09 -1.84
CA LEU A 109 1.95 -0.93 -2.66
C LEU A 109 2.43 0.52 -2.55
N VAL A 110 3.58 0.74 -1.92
CA VAL A 110 4.07 2.08 -1.58
C VAL A 110 5.11 2.54 -2.59
N HIS A 111 4.93 3.76 -3.10
CA HIS A 111 5.80 4.38 -4.08
C HIS A 111 6.17 5.80 -3.65
N TYR A 112 7.32 6.29 -4.10
CA TYR A 112 7.74 7.68 -3.94
C TYR A 112 7.90 8.37 -5.29
N ASN A 113 7.68 9.69 -5.29
CA ASN A 113 7.81 10.54 -6.46
C ASN A 113 9.28 10.63 -6.88
N LEU A 114 9.61 9.91 -7.95
CA LEU A 114 10.97 9.76 -8.46
C LEU A 114 11.47 11.03 -9.16
N ASP A 115 10.55 11.79 -9.75
CA ASP A 115 10.89 13.00 -10.49
C ASP A 115 11.26 14.17 -9.55
N MET A 116 10.75 14.17 -8.32
CA MET A 116 10.95 15.27 -7.36
C MET A 116 11.94 14.98 -6.23
N TYR A 117 12.18 13.72 -5.88
CA TYR A 117 13.00 13.36 -4.72
C TYR A 117 14.06 12.32 -5.08
N SER A 118 15.22 12.44 -4.44
CA SER A 118 16.30 11.47 -4.63
C SER A 118 16.07 10.17 -3.84
N ARG A 119 15.31 10.25 -2.75
CA ARG A 119 15.11 9.18 -1.78
C ARG A 119 13.68 9.16 -1.25
N ALA A 120 13.17 7.96 -0.99
CA ALA A 120 11.86 7.76 -0.38
C ALA A 120 11.72 8.45 0.99
N SER A 121 12.79 8.49 1.78
CA SER A 121 12.80 9.15 3.10
C SER A 121 12.64 10.67 3.02
N GLU A 122 13.11 11.31 1.93
CA GLU A 122 12.89 12.74 1.69
C GLU A 122 11.44 12.98 1.24
N ALA A 123 10.97 12.17 0.29
CA ALA A 123 9.63 12.25 -0.27
C ALA A 123 8.55 12.07 0.82
N ALA A 124 8.77 11.12 1.72
CA ALA A 124 7.97 10.86 2.91
C ALA A 124 7.65 12.09 3.79
N CYS A 125 8.53 13.10 3.77
CA CYS A 125 8.36 14.30 4.57
C CYS A 125 7.49 15.35 3.88
N SER A 126 6.99 15.07 2.67
CA SER A 126 6.25 16.00 1.82
C SER A 126 4.87 15.46 1.43
N ASP A 127 3.91 16.38 1.34
CA ASP A 127 2.49 16.08 1.06
C ASP A 127 2.26 15.44 -0.32
N LYS A 128 3.20 15.58 -1.26
CA LYS A 128 3.13 15.01 -2.63
C LYS A 128 4.30 14.08 -2.95
N GLY A 129 4.95 13.57 -1.92
CA GLY A 129 6.11 12.72 -2.09
C GLY A 129 5.79 11.24 -2.27
N LEU A 130 4.62 10.77 -1.80
CA LEU A 130 4.26 9.36 -1.83
C LEU A 130 2.96 9.11 -2.62
N SER A 131 2.86 7.92 -3.20
CA SER A 131 1.63 7.38 -3.77
C SER A 131 1.48 5.92 -3.35
N VAL A 132 0.30 5.56 -2.85
CA VAL A 132 0.00 4.21 -2.35
C VAL A 132 -1.17 3.62 -3.14
N ILE A 133 -0.99 2.41 -3.67
CA ILE A 133 -2.10 1.63 -4.22
C ILE A 133 -2.61 0.72 -3.11
N GLY A 134 -3.84 0.96 -2.66
CA GLY A 134 -4.57 0.09 -1.73
C GLY A 134 -5.39 -0.97 -2.48
N ILE A 135 -5.27 -2.23 -2.07
CA ILE A 135 -5.95 -3.37 -2.69
C ILE A 135 -6.68 -4.14 -1.59
N PHE A 136 -8.01 -4.18 -1.65
CA PHE A 136 -8.80 -4.94 -0.70
C PHE A 136 -8.59 -6.46 -0.87
N LEU A 137 -8.38 -7.14 0.25
CA LEU A 137 -8.27 -8.59 0.33
C LEU A 137 -9.60 -9.18 0.79
N LYS A 138 -10.17 -10.06 -0.03
CA LYS A 138 -11.41 -10.79 0.29
C LYS A 138 -11.09 -12.27 0.47
N GLU A 139 -11.68 -12.88 1.50
CA GLU A 139 -11.58 -14.31 1.72
C GLU A 139 -12.18 -15.10 0.55
N GLY A 140 -11.50 -16.15 0.12
CA GLY A 140 -11.86 -16.89 -1.08
C GLY A 140 -10.81 -17.96 -1.43
N GLN A 141 -10.57 -18.14 -2.72
CA GLN A 141 -9.57 -19.09 -3.20
C GLN A 141 -8.14 -18.61 -2.88
N PRO A 142 -7.18 -19.54 -2.68
CA PRO A 142 -5.78 -19.18 -2.51
C PRO A 142 -5.26 -18.36 -3.70
N HIS A 143 -4.43 -17.36 -3.40
CA HIS A 143 -3.74 -16.55 -4.39
C HIS A 143 -2.25 -16.90 -4.38
N GLU A 144 -1.72 -17.36 -5.50
CA GLU A 144 -0.36 -17.93 -5.59
C GLU A 144 0.72 -16.97 -5.07
N GLU A 145 0.68 -15.70 -5.49
CA GLU A 145 1.66 -14.69 -5.04
C GLU A 145 1.55 -14.34 -3.55
N LEU A 146 0.34 -14.32 -2.98
CA LEU A 146 0.15 -14.11 -1.54
C LEU A 146 0.61 -15.33 -0.73
N GLN A 147 0.45 -16.54 -1.28
CA GLN A 147 0.90 -17.77 -0.64
C GLN A 147 2.43 -17.74 -0.41
N LYS A 148 3.22 -17.31 -1.41
CA LYS A 148 4.68 -17.14 -1.30
C LYS A 148 5.08 -16.22 -0.13
N ILE A 149 4.33 -15.14 0.08
CA ILE A 149 4.54 -14.22 1.21
C ILE A 149 4.22 -14.91 2.52
N THR A 150 3.05 -15.53 2.65
CA THR A 150 2.63 -16.19 3.88
C THR A 150 3.51 -17.38 4.27
N ASP A 151 4.10 -18.07 3.29
CA ASP A 151 5.08 -19.12 3.55
C ASP A 151 6.40 -18.54 4.09
N SER A 152 6.83 -17.39 3.57
CA SER A 152 7.99 -16.66 4.07
C SER A 152 7.77 -16.08 5.47
N MET A 153 6.53 -15.68 5.79
CA MET A 153 6.18 -15.18 7.14
C MET A 153 6.46 -16.20 8.25
N LYS A 154 6.44 -17.51 7.95
CA LYS A 154 6.79 -18.58 8.90
C LYS A 154 8.23 -18.49 9.40
N LYS A 155 9.10 -17.77 8.69
CA LYS A 155 10.51 -17.55 9.02
C LYS A 155 10.75 -16.25 9.81
N VAL A 156 9.77 -15.36 9.88
CA VAL A 156 9.89 -14.03 10.51
C VAL A 156 8.81 -13.83 11.57
N ILE A 157 8.85 -14.67 12.60
CA ILE A 157 7.80 -14.73 13.62
C ILE A 157 7.89 -13.56 14.59
N TYR A 158 9.10 -13.15 14.95
CA TYR A 158 9.34 -12.11 15.95
C TYR A 158 9.65 -10.76 15.32
N ARG A 159 9.35 -9.70 16.07
CA ARG A 159 9.69 -8.33 15.67
C ARG A 159 11.19 -8.22 15.38
N GLY A 160 11.52 -7.66 14.22
CA GLY A 160 12.89 -7.48 13.75
C GLY A 160 13.44 -8.65 12.95
N ASP A 161 12.76 -9.80 12.95
CA ASP A 161 13.14 -10.92 12.10
C ASP A 161 13.05 -10.52 10.63
N LYS A 162 14.06 -10.92 9.86
CA LYS A 162 14.18 -10.62 8.44
C LYS A 162 14.66 -11.86 7.70
N CYS A 163 14.03 -12.17 6.56
CA CYS A 163 14.47 -13.25 5.68
C CYS A 163 14.45 -12.81 4.22
N SER A 164 15.26 -13.47 3.39
CA SER A 164 15.08 -13.41 1.94
C SER A 164 13.80 -14.13 1.54
N ILE A 165 13.21 -13.75 0.41
CA ILE A 165 12.07 -14.47 -0.16
C ILE A 165 12.61 -15.56 -1.08
N ASP A 166 12.21 -16.81 -0.86
CA ASP A 166 12.75 -17.97 -1.59
C ASP A 166 12.31 -18.02 -3.06
N GLN A 167 11.12 -17.49 -3.32
CA GLN A 167 10.50 -17.46 -4.64
C GLN A 167 10.19 -16.02 -5.02
N ASP A 168 10.53 -15.65 -6.25
CA ASP A 168 10.21 -14.31 -6.73
C ASP A 168 8.70 -14.09 -6.75
N ILE A 169 8.29 -12.88 -6.38
CA ILE A 169 6.89 -12.47 -6.30
C ILE A 169 6.58 -11.61 -7.51
N ASP A 170 5.61 -12.04 -8.32
CA ASP A 170 5.08 -11.19 -9.37
C ASP A 170 4.12 -10.16 -8.76
N ILE A 171 4.68 -8.99 -8.43
CA ILE A 171 3.93 -7.87 -7.84
C ILE A 171 2.80 -7.41 -8.77
N GLY A 172 2.97 -7.51 -10.08
CA GLY A 172 1.92 -7.16 -11.05
C GLY A 172 0.69 -8.06 -10.93
N SER A 173 0.91 -9.33 -10.57
CA SER A 173 -0.17 -10.30 -10.32
C SER A 173 -0.88 -10.11 -8.99
N LEU A 174 -0.40 -9.23 -8.09
CA LEU A 174 -1.13 -8.82 -6.88
C LEU A 174 -2.25 -7.81 -7.18
N ILE A 175 -2.20 -7.13 -8.33
CA ILE A 175 -3.23 -6.19 -8.74
C ILE A 175 -4.41 -6.97 -9.37
N PRO A 176 -5.66 -6.71 -8.95
CA PRO A 176 -6.82 -7.38 -9.51
C PRO A 176 -7.01 -7.06 -10.99
N LYS A 177 -7.58 -8.00 -11.74
CA LYS A 177 -7.88 -7.83 -13.19
C LYS A 177 -8.77 -6.62 -13.48
N ASN A 178 -9.71 -6.31 -12.58
CA ASN A 178 -10.45 -5.05 -12.63
C ASN A 178 -9.65 -4.00 -11.87
N SER A 179 -9.06 -3.08 -12.61
CA SER A 179 -8.22 -2.01 -12.09
C SER A 179 -8.96 -0.67 -11.97
N SER A 180 -10.30 -0.69 -11.90
CA SER A 180 -11.08 0.49 -11.53
C SER A 180 -10.71 0.91 -10.11
N TYR A 181 -10.60 2.21 -9.85
CA TYR A 181 -10.07 2.71 -8.58
C TYR A 181 -10.81 3.98 -8.11
N TRP A 182 -10.70 4.25 -6.81
CA TRP A 182 -10.96 5.57 -6.22
C TRP A 182 -9.63 6.24 -5.91
N THR A 183 -9.61 7.57 -5.88
CA THR A 183 -8.42 8.35 -5.49
C THR A 183 -8.81 9.53 -4.63
N TYR A 184 -7.95 9.86 -3.66
CA TYR A 184 -8.07 11.03 -2.81
C TYR A 184 -6.69 11.40 -2.24
N GLU A 185 -6.50 12.65 -1.83
CA GLU A 185 -5.29 13.05 -1.10
C GLU A 185 -5.43 12.70 0.39
N GLY A 186 -4.45 11.97 0.94
CA GLY A 186 -4.50 11.46 2.31
C GLY A 186 -3.15 11.50 3.03
N SER A 187 -2.97 10.61 4.00
CA SER A 187 -1.75 10.48 4.80
C SER A 187 -1.27 9.04 4.87
N LEU A 188 -0.09 8.83 5.45
CA LEU A 188 0.27 7.50 5.93
C LEU A 188 -0.66 7.09 7.07
N THR A 189 -1.04 5.81 7.10
CA THR A 189 -1.94 5.23 8.12
C THR A 189 -1.20 4.73 9.36
N ASN A 190 0.14 4.74 9.35
CA ASN A 190 0.97 4.42 10.51
C ASN A 190 2.31 5.17 10.46
N SER A 191 2.76 5.63 11.63
CA SER A 191 4.03 6.35 11.83
C SER A 191 5.28 5.49 11.64
N SER A 192 5.17 4.16 11.62
CA SER A 192 6.32 3.23 11.56
C SER A 192 6.61 2.66 10.17
N LEU A 193 6.01 3.19 9.10
CA LEU A 193 6.06 2.60 7.74
C LEU A 193 7.10 3.22 6.79
N LEU A 194 8.00 4.04 7.31
CA LEU A 194 9.17 4.57 6.60
C LEU A 194 10.45 4.27 7.36
#